data_AF-A0A0P9PWB7-F1
#
_entry.id   AF-A0A0P9PWB7-F1
#
_cell.length_a   1.000
_cell.length_b   1.000
_cell.length_c   1.000
_cell.angle_alpha   90.00
_cell.angle_beta   90.00
_cell.angle_gamma   90.00
#
_symmetry.space_group_name_H-M   'P 1'
#
loop_
_entity.id
_entity.type
_entity.pdbx_description
1 polymer ?
#
loop_
_entity_poly.entity_id
_entity_poly.type
_entity_poly.pdbx_seq_one_letter_code
_entity_poly.pdbx_strand_id
1 'polypeptide(L)'
;MRLWIDDLSAFVRLCPAADPQARQQWQEGVSVCQWPTEWLNTDIPDGVIEAFACRLPTRYTEAMLQRSPRPLWLNLDYLSAEDWVSGCHGLPSPQSNGLKKFFFFPGFSEATGGLLREKNLIEQRQAFQQNSAARQAFLSGLGIEALAGARLISVFAYENAALGSWLDTLASDSRPTHLLVPDGRILGDLQLSLIHI
;
A
#
# COMPACT_ATOMS: atom_id res chain seq x y z
N MET A 1 6.14 3.03 -16.95
CA MET A 1 5.98 1.88 -16.02
C MET A 1 4.70 1.14 -16.37
N ARG A 2 4.66 -0.19 -16.27
CA ARG A 2 3.44 -0.99 -16.39
C ARG A 2 3.16 -1.72 -15.08
N LEU A 3 1.93 -1.64 -14.59
CA LEU A 3 1.46 -2.32 -13.38
C LEU A 3 0.40 -3.36 -13.78
N TRP A 4 0.65 -4.62 -13.47
CA TRP A 4 -0.27 -5.73 -13.76
C TRP A 4 -1.03 -6.10 -12.49
N ILE A 5 -2.37 -6.14 -12.57
CA ILE A 5 -3.24 -6.36 -11.42
C ILE A 5 -4.26 -7.44 -11.77
N ASP A 6 -4.33 -8.50 -10.96
CA ASP A 6 -5.28 -9.61 -11.11
C ASP A 6 -6.69 -9.25 -10.65
N ASP A 7 -6.82 -8.43 -9.61
CA ASP A 7 -8.09 -7.87 -9.14
C ASP A 7 -8.16 -6.33 -9.32
N LEU A 8 -8.65 -5.90 -10.49
CA LEU A 8 -8.90 -4.47 -10.74
C LEU A 8 -10.01 -3.89 -9.86
N SER A 9 -10.93 -4.71 -9.32
CA SER A 9 -11.97 -4.21 -8.43
C SER A 9 -11.38 -3.76 -7.09
N ALA A 10 -10.36 -4.47 -6.59
CA ALA A 10 -9.58 -4.02 -5.44
C ALA A 10 -8.81 -2.73 -5.74
N PHE A 11 -8.22 -2.60 -6.93
CA PHE A 11 -7.49 -1.39 -7.34
C PHE A 11 -8.37 -0.13 -7.38
N VAL A 12 -9.61 -0.23 -7.87
CA VAL A 12 -10.54 0.91 -7.92
C VAL A 12 -10.85 1.50 -6.54
N ARG A 13 -10.75 0.70 -5.46
CA ARG A 13 -10.88 1.22 -4.10
C ARG A 13 -9.73 2.17 -3.70
N LEU A 14 -8.55 1.99 -4.28
CA LEU A 14 -7.36 2.83 -4.07
C LEU A 14 -7.26 3.96 -5.09
N CYS A 15 -7.73 3.73 -6.32
CA CYS A 15 -7.77 4.69 -7.41
C CYS A 15 -9.19 4.77 -7.99
N PRO A 16 -10.09 5.57 -7.40
CA PRO A 16 -11.50 5.61 -7.81
C PRO A 16 -11.75 6.07 -9.26
N ALA A 17 -10.78 6.75 -9.88
CA ALA A 17 -10.84 7.15 -11.28
C ALA A 17 -10.54 6.00 -12.27
N ALA A 18 -10.11 4.83 -11.77
CA ALA A 18 -9.82 3.66 -12.60
C ALA A 18 -11.10 2.93 -13.02
N ASP A 19 -11.03 2.29 -14.20
CA ASP A 19 -12.09 1.44 -14.72
C ASP A 19 -11.84 -0.03 -14.30
N PRO A 20 -12.73 -0.69 -13.54
CA PRO A 20 -12.52 -2.08 -13.10
C PRO A 20 -12.60 -3.11 -14.25
N GLN A 21 -13.11 -2.72 -15.42
CA GLN A 21 -13.30 -3.62 -16.57
C GLN A 21 -12.28 -3.38 -17.69
N ALA A 22 -11.56 -2.26 -17.67
CA ALA A 22 -10.57 -1.94 -18.70
C ALA A 22 -9.37 -2.88 -18.64
N ARG A 23 -9.11 -3.60 -19.74
CA ARG A 23 -7.92 -4.46 -19.89
C ARG A 23 -6.61 -3.68 -19.77
N GLN A 24 -6.60 -2.42 -20.20
CA GLN A 24 -5.49 -1.51 -20.07
C GLN A 24 -6.01 -0.09 -19.94
N GLN A 25 -5.41 0.70 -19.06
CA GLN A 25 -5.76 2.09 -18.80
C GLN A 25 -4.55 2.89 -18.32
N TRP A 26 -4.66 4.22 -18.33
CA TRP A 26 -3.62 5.13 -17.87
C TRP A 26 -4.06 5.87 -16.61
N GLN A 27 -3.26 5.80 -15.55
CA GLN A 27 -3.53 6.47 -14.28
C GLN A 27 -2.23 7.08 -13.74
N GLU A 28 -2.20 8.40 -13.53
CA GLU A 28 -1.10 9.11 -12.85
C GLU A 28 0.32 8.76 -13.35
N GLY A 29 0.50 8.61 -14.67
CA GLY A 29 1.81 8.27 -15.24
C GLY A 29 2.09 6.76 -15.39
N VAL A 30 1.13 5.90 -15.05
CA VAL A 30 1.25 4.44 -15.01
C VAL A 30 0.27 3.79 -15.98
N SER A 31 0.78 2.88 -16.82
CA SER A 31 -0.09 1.99 -17.60
C SER A 31 -0.52 0.83 -16.71
N VAL A 32 -1.77 0.86 -16.26
CA VAL A 32 -2.39 -0.19 -15.46
C VAL A 32 -2.99 -1.22 -16.41
N CYS A 33 -2.63 -2.48 -16.24
CA CYS A 33 -3.07 -3.59 -17.07
C CYS A 33 -3.77 -4.64 -16.20
N GLN A 34 -4.88 -5.18 -16.69
CA GLN A 34 -5.47 -6.38 -16.13
C GLN A 34 -4.51 -7.55 -16.32
N TRP A 35 -4.21 -8.30 -15.26
CA TRP A 35 -3.46 -9.55 -15.34
C TRP A 35 -4.39 -10.63 -15.91
N PRO A 36 -4.15 -11.15 -17.12
CA PRO A 36 -5.05 -12.10 -17.75
C PRO A 36 -4.86 -13.52 -17.19
N THR A 37 -5.94 -14.31 -17.16
CA THR A 37 -5.88 -15.73 -16.79
C THR A 37 -4.95 -16.52 -17.72
N GLU A 38 -5.00 -16.23 -19.02
CA GLU A 38 -4.06 -16.75 -20.00
C GLU A 38 -3.13 -15.64 -20.47
N TRP A 39 -1.82 -15.84 -20.25
CA TRP A 39 -0.84 -14.83 -20.59
C TRP A 39 -0.67 -14.68 -22.09
N LEU A 40 -0.90 -13.45 -22.57
CA LEU A 40 -0.60 -13.02 -23.93
C LEU A 40 0.82 -12.44 -23.99
N ASN A 41 1.54 -12.69 -25.08
CA ASN A 41 2.88 -12.14 -25.23
C ASN A 41 2.87 -10.61 -25.21
N THR A 42 3.81 -10.03 -24.47
CA THR A 42 4.02 -8.59 -24.38
C THR A 42 5.50 -8.29 -24.44
N ASP A 43 5.87 -7.06 -24.79
CA ASP A 43 7.25 -6.61 -24.72
C ASP A 43 7.84 -6.83 -23.32
N ILE A 44 9.09 -7.25 -23.24
CA ILE A 44 9.80 -7.44 -21.98
C ILE A 44 10.56 -6.15 -21.63
N PRO A 45 10.29 -5.54 -20.46
CA PRO A 45 10.94 -4.29 -20.03
C PRO A 45 12.39 -4.53 -19.60
N ASP A 46 13.12 -3.48 -19.22
CA ASP A 46 14.46 -3.61 -18.65
C ASP A 46 14.48 -4.18 -17.23
N GLY A 47 13.37 -4.03 -16.49
CA GLY A 47 13.21 -4.51 -15.12
C GLY A 47 11.81 -5.05 -14.86
N VAL A 48 11.74 -6.14 -14.10
CA VAL A 48 10.52 -6.83 -13.69
C VAL A 48 10.52 -6.93 -12.17
N ILE A 49 9.44 -6.46 -11.55
CA ILE A 49 9.22 -6.60 -10.09
C ILE A 49 8.08 -7.58 -9.90
N GLU A 50 8.39 -8.67 -9.21
CA GLU A 50 7.41 -9.60 -8.66
C GLU A 50 7.08 -9.14 -7.24
N ALA A 51 5.86 -8.67 -7.00
CA ALA A 51 5.45 -8.16 -5.70
C ALA A 51 4.88 -9.30 -4.83
N PHE A 52 5.40 -9.42 -3.61
CA PHE A 52 4.91 -10.31 -2.55
C PHE A 52 4.82 -11.79 -2.98
N ALA A 53 5.86 -12.25 -3.69
CA ALA A 53 5.99 -13.61 -4.21
C ALA A 53 4.84 -14.06 -5.15
N CYS A 54 4.22 -13.12 -5.88
CA CYS A 54 3.25 -13.47 -6.91
C CYS A 54 3.91 -14.30 -8.03
N ARG A 55 3.23 -15.27 -8.63
CA ARG A 55 3.88 -16.12 -9.63
C ARG A 55 3.80 -15.50 -11.02
N LEU A 56 4.93 -15.09 -11.59
CA LEU A 56 4.98 -14.68 -12.99
C LEU A 56 4.57 -15.85 -13.91
N PRO A 57 3.84 -15.59 -15.01
CA PRO A 57 3.47 -16.65 -15.95
C PRO A 57 4.70 -17.28 -16.60
N THR A 58 4.69 -18.59 -16.81
CA THR A 58 5.82 -19.32 -17.41
C THR A 58 6.25 -18.71 -18.75
N ARG A 59 5.29 -18.43 -19.64
CA ARG A 59 5.53 -17.77 -20.93
C ARG A 59 6.25 -16.42 -20.81
N TYR A 60 5.97 -15.66 -19.75
CA TYR A 60 6.63 -14.39 -19.52
C TYR A 60 8.10 -14.60 -19.13
N THR A 61 8.38 -15.54 -18.22
CA THR A 61 9.77 -15.87 -17.83
C THR A 61 10.57 -16.51 -18.98
N GLU A 62 9.93 -17.30 -19.85
CA GLU A 62 10.54 -17.80 -21.09
C GLU A 62 10.89 -16.65 -22.04
N ALA A 63 10.00 -15.67 -22.22
CA ALA A 63 10.28 -14.48 -23.01
C ALA A 63 11.41 -13.62 -22.42
N MET A 64 11.49 -13.52 -21.09
CA MET A 64 12.61 -12.85 -20.40
C MET A 64 13.96 -13.52 -20.70
N LEU A 65 13.99 -14.84 -20.82
CA LEU A 65 15.21 -15.60 -21.15
C LEU A 65 15.72 -15.35 -22.58
N GLN A 66 14.80 -15.15 -23.53
CA GLN A 66 15.12 -14.91 -24.94
C GLN A 66 15.59 -13.48 -25.22
N ARG A 67 15.36 -12.54 -24.29
CA ARG A 67 15.77 -11.14 -24.44
C ARG A 67 17.27 -10.97 -24.17
N SER A 68 17.92 -10.13 -24.97
CA SER A 68 19.28 -9.63 -24.72
C SER A 68 19.30 -8.09 -24.75
N PRO A 69 19.71 -7.41 -23.66
CA PRO A 69 20.05 -7.97 -22.35
C PRO A 69 18.82 -8.52 -21.61
N ARG A 70 19.04 -9.54 -20.78
CA ARG A 70 18.00 -10.08 -19.89
C ARG A 70 17.56 -8.99 -18.90
N PRO A 71 16.25 -8.92 -18.55
CA PRO A 71 15.78 -7.94 -17.59
C PRO A 71 16.31 -8.22 -16.18
N LEU A 72 16.46 -7.16 -15.38
CA LEU A 72 16.60 -7.30 -13.94
C LEU A 72 15.29 -7.84 -13.36
N TRP A 73 15.35 -8.92 -12.58
CA TRP A 73 14.17 -9.48 -11.92
C TRP A 73 14.30 -9.36 -10.40
N LEU A 74 13.40 -8.60 -9.79
CA LEU A 74 13.34 -8.40 -8.34
C LEU A 74 12.13 -9.13 -7.74
N ASN A 75 12.32 -9.77 -6.59
CA ASN A 75 11.25 -10.10 -5.65
C ASN A 75 11.09 -8.93 -4.68
N LEU A 76 9.98 -8.21 -4.72
CA LEU A 76 9.67 -7.24 -3.67
C LEU A 76 8.95 -7.97 -2.54
N ASP A 77 9.60 -8.07 -1.38
CA ASP A 77 9.02 -8.68 -0.18
C ASP A 77 8.30 -7.66 0.71
N TYR A 78 7.58 -8.19 1.71
CA TYR A 78 6.96 -7.36 2.74
C TYR A 78 8.02 -6.60 3.56
N LEU A 79 7.63 -5.43 4.05
CA LEU A 79 8.40 -4.66 5.01
C LEU A 79 8.57 -5.46 6.31
N SER A 80 9.80 -5.56 6.81
CA SER A 80 10.07 -6.11 8.14
C SER A 80 11.12 -5.28 8.88
N ALA A 81 11.01 -5.30 10.20
CA ALA A 81 12.00 -4.75 11.14
C ALA A 81 12.91 -5.82 11.74
N GLU A 82 12.76 -7.09 11.34
CA GLU A 82 13.57 -8.20 11.86
C GLU A 82 15.00 -8.12 11.30
N ASP A 83 16.01 -8.34 12.14
CA ASP A 83 17.42 -8.14 11.78
C ASP A 83 17.88 -8.98 10.57
N TRP A 84 17.29 -10.17 10.38
CA TRP A 84 17.70 -11.11 9.35
C TRP A 84 17.43 -10.60 7.93
N VAL A 85 16.49 -9.67 7.73
CA VAL A 85 16.17 -9.19 6.37
C VAL A 85 17.34 -8.46 5.71
N SER A 86 18.22 -7.86 6.52
CA SER A 86 19.45 -7.22 6.05
C SER A 86 20.42 -8.23 5.42
N GLY A 87 20.46 -9.46 5.93
CA GLY A 87 21.29 -10.54 5.39
C GLY A 87 20.73 -11.15 4.09
N CYS A 88 19.45 -10.92 3.78
CA CYS A 88 18.79 -11.46 2.59
C CYS A 88 18.59 -10.42 1.48
N HIS A 89 18.58 -9.13 1.81
CA HIS A 89 18.43 -8.07 0.83
C HIS A 89 19.55 -8.07 -0.23
N GLY A 90 19.17 -7.94 -1.49
CA GLY A 90 20.10 -7.93 -2.63
C GLY A 90 20.66 -9.30 -3.02
N LEU A 91 20.35 -10.37 -2.28
CA LEU A 91 20.87 -11.70 -2.60
C LEU A 91 20.24 -12.24 -3.91
N PRO A 92 21.06 -12.88 -4.78
CA PRO A 92 20.53 -13.58 -5.94
C PRO A 92 19.89 -14.91 -5.52
N SER A 93 18.78 -15.22 -6.16
CA SER A 93 18.10 -16.51 -6.19
C SER A 93 18.14 -17.04 -7.62
N PRO A 94 19.10 -17.93 -7.95
CA PRO A 94 19.17 -18.57 -9.25
C PRO A 94 17.90 -19.39 -9.50
N GLN A 95 17.31 -19.20 -10.67
CA GLN A 95 16.13 -19.93 -11.09
C GLN A 95 16.52 -21.13 -11.95
N SER A 96 15.72 -22.19 -11.93
CA SER A 96 15.97 -23.42 -12.69
C SER A 96 16.14 -23.19 -14.19
N ASN A 97 15.50 -22.14 -14.72
CA ASN A 97 15.54 -21.76 -16.12
C ASN A 97 16.76 -20.89 -16.49
N GLY A 98 17.64 -20.57 -15.54
CA GLY A 98 18.87 -19.79 -15.75
C GLY A 98 18.71 -18.27 -15.59
N LEU A 99 17.51 -17.77 -15.25
CA LEU A 99 17.33 -16.39 -14.79
C LEU A 99 17.89 -16.21 -13.38
N LYS A 100 18.26 -14.97 -13.05
CA LYS A 100 18.59 -14.57 -11.68
C LYS A 100 17.51 -13.63 -11.18
N LYS A 101 16.79 -14.06 -10.14
CA LYS A 101 15.89 -13.22 -9.36
C LYS A 101 16.68 -12.65 -8.18
N PHE A 102 16.42 -11.43 -7.73
CA PHE A 102 17.07 -10.85 -6.56
C PHE A 102 16.05 -10.49 -5.50
N PHE A 103 16.34 -10.77 -4.24
CA PHE A 103 15.45 -10.41 -3.15
C PHE A 103 15.57 -8.92 -2.81
N PHE A 104 14.43 -8.23 -2.73
CA PHE A 104 14.33 -6.84 -2.33
C PHE A 104 13.44 -6.76 -1.08
N PHE A 105 14.06 -6.70 0.09
CA PHE A 105 13.39 -6.51 1.38
C PHE A 105 13.37 -5.04 1.77
N PRO A 106 12.21 -4.38 1.82
CA PRO A 106 12.07 -3.09 2.49
C PRO A 106 12.39 -3.23 3.98
N GLY A 107 12.96 -2.19 4.58
CA GLY A 107 13.38 -2.22 5.98
C GLY A 107 13.83 -0.86 6.51
N PHE A 108 14.21 -0.84 7.78
CA PHE A 108 14.51 0.38 8.53
C PHE A 108 16.01 0.69 8.65
N SER A 109 16.88 -0.21 8.17
CA SER A 109 18.34 -0.02 8.21
C SER A 109 18.92 0.21 6.82
N GLU A 110 20.14 0.75 6.77
CA GLU A 110 20.86 1.02 5.51
C GLU A 110 21.17 -0.25 4.70
N ALA A 111 21.17 -1.42 5.34
CA ALA A 111 21.40 -2.72 4.70
C ALA A 111 20.14 -3.31 4.05
N THR A 112 19.04 -2.56 4.01
CA THR A 112 17.75 -2.99 3.43
C THR A 112 17.33 -2.08 2.28
N GLY A 113 16.25 -2.43 1.59
CA GLY A 113 15.69 -1.66 0.49
C GLY A 113 15.02 -0.34 0.89
N GLY A 114 15.05 0.00 2.19
CA GLY A 114 14.51 1.24 2.73
C GLY A 114 12.98 1.28 2.74
N LEU A 115 12.43 2.50 2.75
CA LEU A 115 11.00 2.78 2.81
C LEU A 115 10.58 3.65 1.61
N LEU A 116 9.36 3.43 1.11
CA LEU A 116 8.76 4.32 0.12
C LEU A 116 8.54 5.70 0.75
N ARG A 117 9.10 6.74 0.12
CA ARG A 117 8.96 8.13 0.54
C ARG A 117 9.15 9.05 -0.66
N GLU A 118 8.11 9.80 -1.01
CA GLU A 118 8.19 10.80 -2.09
C GLU A 118 9.17 11.91 -1.72
N LYS A 119 9.81 12.46 -2.75
CA LYS A 119 10.91 13.43 -2.61
C LYS A 119 10.63 14.57 -1.63
N ASN A 120 9.40 15.11 -1.65
CA ASN A 120 9.02 16.30 -0.88
C ASN A 120 8.00 16.00 0.24
N LEU A 121 7.74 14.71 0.55
CA LEU A 121 6.65 14.32 1.47
C LEU A 121 6.76 14.99 2.84
N ILE A 122 7.98 15.02 3.42
CA ILE A 122 8.20 15.54 4.77
C ILE A 122 7.97 17.06 4.83
N GLU A 123 8.47 17.79 3.85
CA GLU A 123 8.32 19.24 3.74
C GLU A 123 6.85 19.62 3.56
N GLN A 124 6.14 18.94 2.65
CA GLN A 124 4.71 19.14 2.41
C GLN A 124 3.88 18.84 3.67
N ARG A 125 4.19 17.75 4.38
CA ARG A 125 3.53 17.39 5.65
C ARG A 125 3.72 18.47 6.71
N GLN A 126 4.95 18.99 6.87
CA GLN A 126 5.24 20.04 7.84
C GLN A 126 4.49 21.34 7.51
N ALA A 127 4.52 21.77 6.25
CA ALA A 127 3.78 22.95 5.79
C ALA A 127 2.26 22.80 6.03
N PHE A 128 1.71 21.62 5.73
CA PHE A 128 0.30 21.32 5.99
C PHE A 128 -0.04 21.36 7.49
N GLN A 129 0.79 20.78 8.35
CA GLN A 129 0.56 20.77 9.80
C GLN A 129 0.60 22.16 10.44
N GLN A 130 1.43 23.06 9.92
CA GLN A 130 1.55 24.44 10.40
C GLN A 130 0.42 25.33 9.88
N ASN A 131 -0.26 24.95 8.80
CA ASN A 131 -1.35 25.72 8.21
C ASN A 131 -2.71 25.26 8.76
N SER A 132 -3.25 25.99 9.75
CA SER A 132 -4.58 25.72 10.32
C SER A 132 -5.71 25.79 9.28
N ALA A 133 -5.66 26.75 8.35
CA ALA A 133 -6.67 26.92 7.32
C ALA A 133 -6.68 25.73 6.34
N ALA A 134 -5.50 25.25 5.92
CA ALA A 134 -5.40 24.07 5.05
C ALA A 134 -5.93 22.80 5.73
N ARG A 135 -5.64 22.61 7.03
CA ARG A 135 -6.18 21.49 7.80
C ARG A 135 -7.70 21.55 7.92
N GLN A 136 -8.24 22.74 8.22
CA GLN A 136 -9.69 22.94 8.29
C GLN A 136 -10.35 22.68 6.93
N ALA A 137 -9.80 23.23 5.85
CA ALA A 137 -10.31 23.03 4.51
C ALA A 137 -10.30 21.55 4.10
N PHE A 138 -9.23 20.81 4.43
CA PHE A 138 -9.15 19.37 4.19
C PHE A 138 -10.24 18.59 4.92
N LEU A 139 -10.42 18.83 6.23
CA LEU A 139 -11.47 18.16 7.01
C LEU A 139 -12.87 18.51 6.50
N SER A 140 -13.13 19.79 6.20
CA SER A 140 -14.40 20.21 5.63
C SER A 140 -14.66 19.58 4.25
N GLY A 141 -13.62 19.36 3.44
CA GLY A 141 -13.72 18.61 2.19
C GLY A 141 -14.12 17.15 2.36
N LEU A 142 -13.88 16.57 3.54
CA LEU A 142 -14.37 15.25 3.94
C LEU A 142 -15.74 15.29 4.65
N GLY A 143 -16.36 16.47 4.75
CA GLY A 143 -17.61 16.66 5.52
C GLY A 143 -17.41 16.65 7.04
N ILE A 144 -16.18 16.82 7.52
CA ILE A 144 -15.83 16.77 8.94
C ILE A 144 -15.70 18.19 9.50
N GLU A 145 -16.46 18.47 10.56
CA GLU A 145 -16.26 19.65 11.40
C GLU A 145 -15.51 19.26 12.69
N ALA A 146 -14.28 19.74 12.83
CA ALA A 146 -13.46 19.41 13.99
C ALA A 146 -14.06 20.03 15.27
N LEU A 147 -14.16 19.21 16.33
CA LEU A 147 -14.65 19.67 17.63
C LEU A 147 -13.56 20.50 18.31
N ALA A 148 -13.87 21.75 18.65
CA ALA A 148 -12.92 22.65 19.30
C ALA A 148 -12.38 22.05 20.62
N GLY A 149 -11.07 22.09 20.81
CA GLY A 149 -10.39 21.52 21.99
C GLY A 149 -10.25 19.99 21.99
N ALA A 150 -10.92 19.29 21.07
CA ALA A 150 -10.87 17.83 21.03
C ALA A 150 -9.52 17.29 20.54
N ARG A 151 -9.21 16.07 20.93
CA ARG A 151 -8.19 15.23 20.31
C ARG A 151 -8.80 14.59 19.07
N LEU A 152 -8.17 14.74 17.91
CA LEU A 152 -8.62 14.08 16.67
C LEU A 152 -7.83 12.78 16.48
N ILE A 153 -8.52 11.65 16.29
CA ILE A 153 -7.90 10.34 16.08
C ILE A 153 -8.55 9.66 14.87
N SER A 154 -7.74 9.16 13.93
CA SER A 154 -8.21 8.28 12.87
C SER A 154 -8.07 6.81 13.28
N VAL A 155 -9.13 6.01 13.16
CA VAL A 155 -9.13 4.59 13.48
C VAL A 155 -9.30 3.77 12.20
N PHE A 156 -8.20 3.18 11.73
CA PHE A 156 -8.22 2.23 10.60
C PHE A 156 -7.59 0.92 11.06
N ALA A 157 -8.43 -0.09 11.30
CA ALA A 157 -8.04 -1.35 11.90
C ALA A 157 -8.88 -2.53 11.38
N TYR A 158 -8.38 -3.75 11.62
CA TYR A 158 -9.18 -4.97 11.57
C TYR A 158 -10.02 -5.12 12.84
N GLU A 159 -10.88 -6.13 12.86
CA GLU A 159 -11.66 -6.53 14.02
C GLU A 159 -10.76 -6.67 15.27
N ASN A 160 -11.20 -6.09 16.40
CA ASN A 160 -10.40 -6.03 17.61
C ASN A 160 -11.28 -5.99 18.87
N ALA A 161 -11.28 -7.09 19.63
CA ALA A 161 -12.04 -7.22 20.87
C ALA A 161 -11.65 -6.20 21.96
N ALA A 162 -10.45 -5.61 21.89
CA ALA A 162 -10.00 -4.59 22.84
C ALA A 162 -10.51 -3.18 22.51
N LEU A 163 -11.28 -3.01 21.43
CA LEU A 163 -11.77 -1.70 21.00
C LEU A 163 -12.69 -1.05 22.06
N GLY A 164 -13.62 -1.82 22.64
CA GLY A 164 -14.59 -1.30 23.60
C GLY A 164 -13.94 -0.65 24.82
N SER A 165 -13.00 -1.35 25.47
CA SER A 165 -12.30 -0.81 26.65
C SER A 165 -11.44 0.43 26.32
N TRP A 166 -10.92 0.51 25.10
CA TRP A 166 -10.23 1.71 24.64
C TRP A 166 -11.18 2.89 24.43
N LEU A 167 -12.39 2.66 23.88
CA LEU A 167 -13.42 3.70 23.75
C LEU A 167 -13.90 4.19 25.12
N ASP A 168 -14.12 3.30 26.07
CA ASP A 168 -14.50 3.66 27.45
C ASP A 168 -13.45 4.57 28.08
N THR A 169 -12.17 4.24 27.88
CA THR A 169 -11.04 5.06 28.35
C THR A 169 -11.09 6.46 27.74
N LEU A 170 -11.31 6.55 26.42
CA LEU A 170 -11.42 7.84 25.72
C LEU A 170 -12.64 8.66 26.16
N ALA A 171 -13.77 8.01 26.44
CA ALA A 171 -15.00 8.66 26.89
C ALA A 171 -14.87 9.21 28.33
N SER A 172 -14.05 8.58 29.16
CA SER A 172 -13.77 9.02 30.54
C SER A 172 -12.73 10.14 30.65
N ASP A 173 -12.01 10.47 29.57
CA ASP A 173 -11.00 11.53 29.58
C ASP A 173 -11.66 12.92 29.68
N SER A 174 -11.08 13.79 30.50
CA SER A 174 -11.48 15.21 30.61
C SER A 174 -11.38 15.98 29.29
N ARG A 175 -10.49 15.55 28.39
CA ARG A 175 -10.35 16.14 27.06
C ARG A 175 -11.24 15.36 26.06
N PRO A 176 -12.17 16.03 25.36
CA PRO A 176 -13.01 15.35 24.38
C PRO A 176 -12.18 14.74 23.25
N THR A 177 -12.61 13.61 22.71
CA THR A 177 -12.00 12.96 21.57
C THR A 177 -12.99 12.89 20.41
N HIS A 178 -12.55 13.26 19.21
CA HIS A 178 -13.28 13.11 17.96
C HIS A 178 -12.62 11.97 17.18
N LEU A 179 -13.32 10.84 17.06
CA LEU A 179 -12.87 9.67 16.31
C LEU A 179 -13.34 9.75 14.86
N LEU A 180 -12.41 9.60 13.92
CA LEU A 180 -12.68 9.50 12.49
C LEU A 180 -12.46 8.06 12.05
N VAL A 181 -13.49 7.41 11.53
CA VAL A 181 -13.44 6.01 11.15
C VAL A 181 -13.84 5.89 9.68
N PRO A 182 -12.91 5.60 8.75
CA PRO A 182 -13.28 5.27 7.39
C PRO A 182 -14.04 3.95 7.34
N ASP A 183 -14.87 3.77 6.32
CA ASP A 183 -15.59 2.52 6.11
C ASP A 183 -14.65 1.33 6.03
N GLY A 184 -14.94 0.30 6.82
CA GLY A 184 -14.07 -0.87 6.94
C GLY A 184 -14.51 -1.88 7.97
N ARG A 185 -13.65 -2.87 8.21
CA ARG A 185 -13.92 -4.03 9.06
C ARG A 185 -14.22 -3.68 10.52
N ILE A 186 -13.58 -2.64 11.05
CA ILE A 186 -13.75 -2.20 12.43
C ILE A 186 -15.17 -1.66 12.75
N LEU A 187 -15.97 -1.29 11.75
CA LEU A 187 -17.30 -0.71 11.97
C LEU A 187 -18.25 -1.63 12.72
N GLY A 188 -18.17 -2.94 12.50
CA GLY A 188 -19.01 -3.91 13.23
C GLY A 188 -18.75 -3.87 14.73
N ASP A 189 -17.47 -3.86 15.12
CA ASP A 189 -17.05 -3.82 16.53
C ASP A 189 -17.38 -2.47 17.19
N LEU A 190 -17.29 -1.37 16.42
CA LEU A 190 -17.71 -0.04 16.89
C LEU A 190 -19.20 0.03 17.18
N GLN A 191 -20.05 -0.49 16.28
CA GLN A 191 -21.49 -0.50 16.47
C GLN A 191 -21.90 -1.29 17.71
N LEU A 192 -21.27 -2.45 17.95
CA LEU A 192 -21.51 -3.25 19.15
C LEU A 192 -21.10 -2.49 20.42
N SER A 193 -19.98 -1.78 20.38
CA SER A 193 -19.47 -1.04 21.54
C SER A 193 -20.31 0.20 21.87
N LEU A 194 -20.84 0.89 20.86
CA LEU A 194 -21.69 2.08 21.04
C LEU A 194 -23.10 1.75 21.57
N ILE A 195 -23.57 0.50 21.47
CA ILE A 195 -24.84 0.06 22.07
C ILE A 195 -24.74 -0.02 23.61
N HIS A 196 -23.52 -0.08 24.15
CA HIS A 196 -23.24 -0.21 25.57
C HIS A 196 -22.84 1.10 26.28
N ILE A 197 -22.82 2.23 25.55
CA ILE A 197 -22.56 3.59 26.06
C ILE A 197 -23.89 4.37 26.08
#